data_AF-C1KA82-F1
#
_entry.id   AF-C1KA82-F1
#
_cell.length_a   1.000
_cell.length_b   1.000
_cell.length_c   1.000
_cell.angle_alpha   90.00
_cell.angle_beta   90.00
_cell.angle_gamma   90.00
#
_symmetry.space_group_name_H-M   'P 1'
#
loop_
_entity.id
_entity.type
_entity.pdbx_description
1 polymer ?
#
loop_
_entity_poly.entity_id
_entity_poly.type
_entity_poly.pdbx_seq_one_letter_code
_entity_poly.pdbx_strand_id
1 'polypeptide(L)'
;MTNTFQGNKNLDEKTLSQFNYAPPDILHKYIESLDTKEHSEILNALLKQEKLNDDANQQIQAWQQEGIRPNRTRLIVKLVNHTDRALAVGENDVELDADERDFLSILPWDILAFKLDFKYSRQLGSRSKDMYRNFIVFGDRDCGFVFNFGLRVNTSFGVISSTLTPVRTNRVTSIGTKPIQCSTRITRAANDEPYGFTVEITLV
;
A
#
# COMPACT_ATOMS: atom_id res chain seq x y z
N MET A 1 11.51 -42.78 9.82
CA MET A 1 10.14 -42.54 9.35
C MET A 1 9.88 -41.05 9.46
N THR A 2 9.97 -40.34 8.34
CA THR A 2 9.75 -38.90 8.24
C THR A 2 8.25 -38.65 8.16
N ASN A 3 7.65 -38.15 9.24
CA ASN A 3 6.27 -37.67 9.22
C ASN A 3 6.27 -36.24 8.66
N THR A 4 5.86 -36.13 7.40
CA THR A 4 5.55 -34.87 6.74
C THR A 4 4.19 -34.40 7.26
N PHE A 5 4.18 -33.43 8.18
CA PHE A 5 2.94 -32.78 8.60
C PHE A 5 2.44 -31.88 7.47
N GLN A 6 1.42 -32.35 6.75
CA GLN A 6 0.58 -31.51 5.91
C GLN A 6 -0.42 -30.78 6.83
N GLY A 7 -0.01 -29.59 7.31
CA GLY A 7 -0.92 -28.63 7.94
C GLY A 7 -2.05 -28.28 6.97
N ASN A 8 -3.27 -28.25 7.48
CA ASN A 8 -4.49 -28.18 6.69
C ASN A 8 -4.78 -26.73 6.28
N LYS A 9 -4.03 -26.24 5.27
CA LYS A 9 -4.05 -24.86 4.73
C LYS A 9 -5.44 -24.18 4.69
N ASN A 10 -6.48 -24.93 4.33
CA ASN A 10 -7.86 -24.42 4.24
C ASN A 10 -8.45 -23.92 5.59
N LEU A 11 -7.98 -24.41 6.74
CA LEU A 11 -8.49 -24.02 8.05
C LEU A 11 -7.87 -22.71 8.54
N ASP A 12 -6.58 -22.50 8.24
CA ASP A 12 -5.85 -21.28 8.57
C ASP A 12 -6.38 -20.09 7.76
N GLU A 13 -6.65 -20.30 6.47
CA GLU A 13 -7.12 -19.29 5.50
C GLU A 13 -8.49 -18.70 5.87
N LYS A 14 -9.46 -19.55 6.22
CA LYS A 14 -10.82 -19.11 6.60
C LYS A 14 -10.82 -18.36 7.93
N THR A 15 -9.86 -18.62 8.80
CA THR A 15 -9.73 -17.98 10.11
C THR A 15 -9.01 -16.64 9.98
N LEU A 16 -7.93 -16.55 9.19
CA LEU A 16 -7.23 -15.30 8.89
C LEU A 16 -8.15 -14.26 8.22
N SER A 17 -9.04 -14.70 7.32
CA SER A 17 -10.03 -13.80 6.70
C SER A 17 -11.01 -13.15 7.70
N GLN A 18 -11.25 -13.78 8.86
CA GLN A 18 -12.14 -13.25 9.89
C GLN A 18 -11.47 -12.17 10.76
N PHE A 19 -10.14 -12.13 10.76
CA PHE A 19 -9.34 -11.20 11.57
C PHE A 19 -8.81 -9.99 10.81
N ASN A 20 -9.16 -9.84 9.52
CA ASN A 20 -8.73 -8.75 8.62
C ASN A 20 -8.98 -7.30 9.13
N TYR A 21 -9.63 -7.14 10.29
CA TYR A 21 -9.99 -5.84 10.88
C TYR A 21 -9.82 -5.76 12.41
N ALA A 22 -9.29 -6.79 13.07
CA ALA A 22 -9.16 -6.76 14.53
C ALA A 22 -7.96 -5.89 14.96
N PRO A 23 -8.14 -4.92 15.88
CA PRO A 23 -7.03 -4.20 16.49
C PRO A 23 -6.05 -5.18 17.16
N PRO A 24 -4.73 -4.87 17.18
CA PRO A 24 -3.71 -5.74 17.78
C PRO A 24 -4.08 -6.23 19.19
N ASP A 25 -4.59 -5.35 20.03
CA ASP A 25 -5.00 -5.64 21.41
C ASP A 25 -6.18 -6.62 21.53
N ILE A 26 -7.03 -6.72 20.50
CA ILE A 26 -8.12 -7.72 20.43
C ILE A 26 -7.55 -9.08 19.97
N LEU A 27 -6.58 -9.06 19.06
CA LEU A 27 -5.86 -10.26 18.66
C LEU A 27 -5.11 -10.85 19.85
N HIS A 28 -4.36 -10.05 20.61
CA HIS A 28 -3.65 -10.51 21.82
C HIS A 28 -4.57 -11.17 22.85
N LYS A 29 -5.75 -10.58 23.12
CA LYS A 29 -6.73 -11.19 24.04
C LYS A 29 -7.35 -12.48 23.52
N TYR A 30 -7.59 -12.58 22.21
CA TYR A 30 -8.10 -13.80 21.60
C TYR A 30 -7.03 -14.90 21.62
N ILE A 31 -5.78 -14.54 21.36
CA ILE A 31 -4.60 -15.40 21.43
C ILE A 31 -4.41 -15.98 22.83
N GLU A 32 -4.51 -15.15 23.88
CA GLU A 32 -4.45 -15.61 25.29
C GLU A 32 -5.60 -16.58 25.66
N SER A 33 -6.70 -16.55 24.90
CA SER A 33 -7.89 -17.38 25.15
C SER A 33 -7.88 -18.75 24.46
N LEU A 34 -6.94 -19.00 23.53
CA LEU A 34 -6.86 -20.25 22.77
C LEU A 34 -5.94 -21.28 23.45
N ASP A 35 -6.41 -22.53 23.59
CA ASP A 35 -5.59 -23.64 24.07
C ASP A 35 -4.48 -23.98 23.04
N THR A 36 -3.23 -23.95 23.51
CA THR A 36 -2.02 -23.64 22.73
C THR A 36 -1.56 -24.72 21.75
N LYS A 37 -2.11 -25.93 21.78
CA LYS A 37 -1.67 -27.05 20.92
C LYS A 37 -2.40 -27.13 19.59
N GLU A 38 -3.68 -26.79 19.54
CA GLU A 38 -4.51 -27.00 18.35
C GLU A 38 -4.53 -25.79 17.41
N HIS A 39 -4.11 -24.61 17.90
CA HIS A 39 -4.19 -23.33 17.19
C HIS A 39 -2.83 -22.62 17.02
N SER A 40 -1.72 -23.31 17.28
CA SER A 40 -0.38 -22.72 17.21
C SER A 40 -0.01 -22.22 15.80
N GLU A 41 -0.53 -22.86 14.75
CA GLU A 41 -0.32 -22.46 13.35
C GLU A 41 -1.01 -21.12 13.05
N ILE A 42 -2.28 -20.97 13.42
CA ILE A 42 -3.06 -19.74 13.28
C ILE A 42 -2.43 -18.61 14.10
N LEU A 43 -2.02 -18.90 15.34
CA LEU A 43 -1.32 -17.96 16.19
C LEU A 43 -0.04 -17.44 15.53
N ASN A 44 0.80 -18.34 15.02
CA ASN A 44 2.04 -17.97 14.35
C ASN A 44 1.79 -17.15 13.08
N ALA A 45 0.71 -17.46 12.34
CA ALA A 45 0.33 -16.69 11.16
C ALA A 45 -0.13 -15.26 11.53
N LEU A 46 -0.93 -15.10 12.59
CA LEU A 46 -1.38 -13.79 13.08
C LEU A 46 -0.20 -12.96 13.59
N LEU A 47 0.69 -13.54 14.40
CA LEU A 47 1.89 -12.86 14.89
C LEU A 47 2.83 -12.45 13.75
N LYS A 48 2.96 -13.29 12.72
CA LYS A 48 3.72 -12.95 11.51
C LYS A 48 3.10 -11.74 10.79
N GLN A 49 1.78 -11.72 10.63
CA GLN A 49 1.06 -10.63 9.96
C GLN A 49 1.16 -9.31 10.74
N GLU A 50 1.02 -9.37 12.07
CA GLU A 50 1.22 -8.24 12.97
C GLU A 50 2.63 -7.67 12.81
N LYS A 51 3.65 -8.54 12.83
CA LYS A 51 5.03 -8.12 12.63
C LYS A 51 5.27 -7.46 11.28
N LEU A 52 4.77 -8.04 10.18
CA LEU A 52 4.89 -7.44 8.85
C LEU A 52 4.23 -6.06 8.79
N ASN A 53 3.08 -5.91 9.44
CA ASN A 53 2.36 -4.65 9.50
C ASN A 53 3.15 -3.60 10.30
N ASP A 54 3.72 -3.99 11.44
CA ASP A 54 4.54 -3.11 12.27
C ASP A 54 5.82 -2.68 11.56
N ASP A 55 6.54 -3.62 10.93
CA ASP A 55 7.75 -3.35 10.16
C ASP A 55 7.43 -2.36 9.02
N ALA A 56 6.34 -2.58 8.28
CA ALA A 56 5.87 -1.67 7.24
C ALA A 56 5.51 -0.28 7.80
N ASN A 57 4.79 -0.21 8.93
CA ASN A 57 4.39 1.05 9.55
C ASN A 57 5.61 1.83 10.08
N GLN A 58 6.59 1.17 10.67
CA GLN A 58 7.85 1.78 11.10
C GLN A 58 8.61 2.37 9.91
N GLN A 59 8.72 1.62 8.81
CA GLN A 59 9.37 2.08 7.59
C GLN A 59 8.66 3.31 7.00
N ILE A 60 7.32 3.29 6.96
CA ILE A 60 6.49 4.41 6.50
C ILE A 60 6.72 5.65 7.38
N GLN A 61 6.74 5.49 8.71
CA GLN A 61 7.02 6.59 9.64
C GLN A 61 8.41 7.19 9.41
N ALA A 62 9.43 6.36 9.18
CA ALA A 62 10.77 6.82 8.86
C ALA A 62 10.80 7.65 7.56
N TRP A 63 10.19 7.17 6.48
CA TRP A 63 10.09 7.91 5.21
C TRP A 63 9.25 9.18 5.29
N GLN A 64 8.28 9.20 6.19
CA GLN A 64 7.45 10.36 6.46
C GLN A 64 8.19 11.48 7.23
N GLN A 65 9.22 11.13 7.99
CA GLN A 65 10.07 12.08 8.73
C GLN A 65 11.33 12.47 7.95
N GLU A 66 11.72 11.67 6.97
CA GLU A 66 12.84 11.94 6.07
C GLU A 66 12.58 13.24 5.27
N GLY A 67 13.56 14.16 5.29
CA GLY A 67 13.49 15.40 4.53
C GLY A 67 13.41 15.16 3.02
N ILE A 68 12.48 15.85 2.36
CA ILE A 68 12.30 15.78 0.91
C ILE A 68 12.96 17.01 0.28
N ARG A 69 13.63 16.82 -0.87
CA ARG A 69 14.18 17.95 -1.63
C ARG A 69 13.05 18.93 -2.01
N PRO A 70 13.25 20.26 -1.95
CA PRO A 70 12.17 21.23 -2.16
C PRO A 70 11.38 21.08 -3.47
N ASN A 71 12.03 20.57 -4.51
CA ASN A 71 11.46 20.33 -5.84
C ASN A 71 11.00 18.87 -6.06
N ARG A 72 10.74 18.12 -4.99
CA ARG A 72 10.18 16.77 -5.07
C ARG A 72 8.91 16.63 -4.23
N THR A 73 8.03 15.77 -4.72
CA THR A 73 6.84 15.33 -4.00
C THR A 73 6.96 13.84 -3.75
N ARG A 74 6.41 13.38 -2.63
CA ARG A 74 6.54 11.98 -2.20
C ARG A 74 5.18 11.31 -2.14
N LEU A 75 5.08 10.15 -2.78
CA LEU A 75 4.04 9.17 -2.55
C LEU A 75 4.64 8.04 -1.70
N ILE A 76 3.97 7.67 -0.62
CA ILE A 76 4.28 6.46 0.13
C ILE A 76 3.08 5.52 0.00
N VAL A 77 3.33 4.26 -0.27
CA VAL A 77 2.28 3.26 -0.47
C VAL A 77 2.52 2.12 0.48
N LYS A 78 1.44 1.70 1.14
CA LYS A 78 1.34 0.43 1.84
C LYS A 78 0.36 -0.44 1.08
N LEU A 79 0.81 -1.60 0.62
CA LEU A 79 0.01 -2.58 -0.09
C LEU A 79 -0.12 -3.81 0.80
N VAL A 80 -1.35 -4.15 1.14
CA VAL A 80 -1.70 -5.30 1.97
C VAL A 80 -2.41 -6.31 1.09
N ASN A 81 -1.83 -7.49 0.91
CA ASN A 81 -2.39 -8.55 0.09
C ASN A 81 -2.96 -9.67 0.97
N HIS A 82 -4.28 -9.74 1.13
CA HIS A 82 -4.95 -10.86 1.81
C HIS A 82 -5.48 -11.90 0.82
N THR A 83 -4.81 -12.07 -0.33
CA THR A 83 -5.16 -13.07 -1.35
C THR A 83 -4.10 -14.16 -1.44
N ASP A 84 -4.48 -15.32 -2.01
CA ASP A 84 -3.56 -16.44 -2.26
C ASP A 84 -2.71 -16.26 -3.52
N ARG A 85 -2.69 -15.06 -4.10
CA ARG A 85 -2.01 -14.77 -5.37
C ARG A 85 -0.84 -13.84 -5.14
N ALA A 86 0.31 -14.24 -5.68
CA ALA A 86 1.42 -13.32 -5.89
C ALA A 86 1.07 -12.40 -7.05
N LEU A 87 1.33 -11.10 -6.90
CA LEU A 87 1.04 -10.09 -7.91
C LEU A 87 2.34 -9.36 -8.26
N ALA A 88 2.93 -9.76 -9.39
CA ALA A 88 4.13 -9.14 -9.93
C ALA A 88 3.82 -7.78 -10.57
N VAL A 89 4.80 -6.88 -10.62
CA VAL A 89 4.65 -5.61 -11.33
C VAL A 89 4.64 -5.84 -12.85
N GLY A 90 3.56 -5.40 -13.49
CA GLY A 90 3.37 -5.43 -14.93
C GLY A 90 3.69 -4.09 -15.58
N GLU A 91 2.82 -3.65 -16.48
CA GLU A 91 2.93 -2.35 -17.15
C GLU A 91 2.85 -1.19 -16.14
N ASN A 92 3.67 -0.17 -16.36
CA ASN A 92 3.75 1.02 -15.51
C ASN A 92 4.33 2.19 -16.31
N ASP A 93 4.04 3.41 -15.87
CA ASP A 93 4.60 4.65 -16.40
C ASP A 93 5.52 5.38 -15.40
N VAL A 94 5.86 4.68 -14.31
CA VAL A 94 6.94 5.03 -13.38
C VAL A 94 8.15 4.28 -13.93
N GLU A 95 9.23 4.95 -14.34
CA GLU A 95 10.40 4.31 -14.98
C GLU A 95 11.14 3.33 -14.03
N LEU A 96 10.54 2.18 -13.71
CA LEU A 96 11.06 1.18 -12.79
C LEU A 96 12.04 0.24 -13.50
N ASP A 97 13.22 0.08 -12.92
CA ASP A 97 14.18 -0.92 -13.37
C ASP A 97 13.75 -2.36 -12.98
N ALA A 98 14.55 -3.36 -13.37
CA ALA A 98 14.22 -4.76 -13.11
C ALA A 98 14.20 -5.09 -11.60
N ASP A 99 15.17 -4.58 -10.85
CA ASP A 99 15.29 -4.84 -9.41
C ASP A 99 14.15 -4.16 -8.64
N GLU A 100 13.75 -2.96 -9.07
CA GLU A 100 12.60 -2.23 -8.53
C GLU A 100 11.27 -2.94 -8.81
N ARG A 101 11.10 -3.51 -10.01
CA ARG A 101 9.90 -4.30 -10.36
C ARG A 101 9.80 -5.57 -9.52
N ASP A 102 10.93 -6.26 -9.35
CA ASP A 102 11.00 -7.46 -8.53
C ASP A 102 10.73 -7.14 -7.05
N PHE A 103 11.32 -6.06 -6.53
CA PHE A 103 11.06 -5.57 -5.17
C PHE A 103 9.58 -5.20 -4.95
N LEU A 104 8.93 -4.61 -5.94
CA LEU A 104 7.54 -4.19 -5.83
C LEU A 104 6.54 -5.33 -6.05
N SER A 105 7.00 -6.53 -6.42
CA SER A 105 6.13 -7.70 -6.54
C SER A 105 5.68 -8.17 -5.16
N ILE A 106 4.37 -8.31 -4.95
CA ILE A 106 3.82 -8.68 -3.64
C ILE A 106 3.44 -10.15 -3.58
N LEU A 107 3.85 -10.82 -2.50
CA LEU A 107 3.53 -12.23 -2.25
C LEU A 107 2.13 -12.41 -1.65
N PRO A 108 1.57 -13.64 -1.66
CA PRO A 108 0.34 -13.94 -0.94
C PRO A 108 0.48 -13.64 0.55
N TRP A 109 -0.57 -13.08 1.17
CA TRP A 109 -0.61 -12.78 2.60
C TRP A 109 0.55 -11.91 3.10
N ASP A 110 1.03 -10.98 2.26
CA ASP A 110 2.18 -10.13 2.54
C ASP A 110 1.79 -8.64 2.65
N ILE A 111 2.68 -7.84 3.23
CA ILE A 111 2.56 -6.40 3.35
C ILE A 111 3.82 -5.75 2.79
N LEU A 112 3.65 -5.02 1.68
CA LEU A 112 4.71 -4.27 1.03
C LEU A 112 4.54 -2.78 1.33
N ALA A 113 5.64 -2.12 1.70
CA ALA A 113 5.69 -0.67 1.75
C ALA A 113 6.76 -0.14 0.79
N PHE A 114 6.43 0.89 0.03
CA PHE A 114 7.38 1.54 -0.89
C PHE A 114 7.14 3.06 -0.98
N LYS A 115 8.18 3.79 -1.43
CA LYS A 115 8.12 5.23 -1.66
C LYS A 115 8.50 5.57 -3.08
N LEU A 116 7.86 6.59 -3.64
CA LEU A 116 8.16 7.16 -4.95
C LEU A 116 8.31 8.67 -4.83
N ASP A 117 9.46 9.20 -5.28
CA ASP A 117 9.80 10.62 -5.22
C ASP A 117 9.79 11.25 -6.62
N PHE A 118 8.77 12.06 -6.91
CA PHE A 118 8.59 12.70 -8.20
C PHE A 118 9.20 14.10 -8.20
N LYS A 119 10.05 14.40 -9.18
CA LYS A 119 10.51 15.78 -9.42
C LYS A 119 9.35 16.62 -9.91
N TYR A 120 9.21 17.82 -9.37
CA TYR A 120 8.29 18.82 -9.89
C TYR A 120 9.00 20.17 -9.99
N SER A 121 8.54 20.99 -10.94
CA SER A 121 8.90 22.39 -11.02
C SER A 121 7.65 23.22 -11.15
N ARG A 122 7.53 24.21 -10.26
CA ARG A 122 6.45 25.18 -10.28
C ARG A 122 7.04 26.58 -10.28
N GLN A 123 6.72 27.35 -11.31
CA GLN A 123 6.99 28.79 -11.32
C GLN A 123 5.94 29.51 -10.47
N LEU A 124 6.36 30.53 -9.74
CA LEU A 124 5.45 31.38 -8.96
C LEU A 124 4.40 32.00 -9.90
N GLY A 125 3.12 31.98 -9.50
CA GLY A 125 2.02 32.50 -10.32
C GLY A 125 1.52 31.59 -11.45
N SER A 126 2.05 30.36 -11.59
CA SER A 126 1.56 29.41 -12.59
C SER A 126 0.13 28.92 -12.28
N ARG A 127 -0.63 28.63 -13.35
CA ARG A 127 -1.98 28.03 -13.27
C ARG A 127 -1.93 26.64 -12.63
N SER A 128 -3.09 26.13 -12.24
CA SER A 128 -3.26 24.75 -11.75
C SER A 128 -2.52 23.75 -12.64
N LYS A 129 -1.68 22.90 -12.04
CA LYS A 129 -0.79 21.98 -12.76
C LYS A 129 -0.82 20.59 -12.15
N ASP A 130 -0.90 19.58 -13.00
CA ASP A 130 -0.62 18.19 -12.63
C ASP A 130 0.88 18.05 -12.37
N MET A 131 1.25 17.70 -11.13
CA MET A 131 2.64 17.46 -10.73
C MET A 131 3.09 16.09 -11.23
N TYR A 132 2.25 15.08 -11.04
CA TYR A 132 2.40 13.76 -11.63
C TYR A 132 1.04 13.09 -11.74
N ARG A 133 0.93 12.16 -12.69
CA ARG A 133 -0.20 11.25 -12.86
C ARG A 133 0.36 9.98 -13.47
N ASN A 134 0.29 8.90 -12.71
CA ASN A 134 0.96 7.66 -13.00
C ASN A 134 0.08 6.46 -12.68
N PHE A 135 0.45 5.31 -13.20
CA PHE A 135 -0.14 4.03 -12.86
C PHE A 135 0.90 2.92 -12.74
N ILE A 136 0.57 1.91 -11.93
CA ILE A 136 1.28 0.64 -11.86
C ILE A 136 0.24 -0.48 -11.92
N VAL A 137 0.45 -1.44 -12.83
CA VAL A 137 -0.31 -2.69 -12.89
C VAL A 137 0.38 -3.73 -11.99
N PHE A 138 -0.41 -4.41 -11.17
CA PHE A 138 0.03 -5.56 -10.38
C PHE A 138 -0.77 -6.80 -10.80
N GLY A 139 -0.07 -7.91 -11.04
CA GLY A 139 -0.65 -9.16 -11.51
C GLY A 139 -0.64 -9.27 -13.04
N ASP A 140 -1.52 -10.12 -13.56
CA ASP A 140 -1.56 -10.48 -14.97
C ASP A 140 -2.97 -10.39 -15.57
N ARG A 141 -3.16 -10.99 -16.75
CA ARG A 141 -4.46 -11.01 -17.45
C ARG A 141 -5.50 -11.90 -16.77
N ASP A 142 -5.10 -12.85 -15.93
CA ASP A 142 -6.04 -13.69 -15.16
C ASP A 142 -6.50 -12.95 -13.90
N CYS A 143 -5.57 -12.35 -13.15
CA CYS A 143 -5.84 -11.77 -11.84
C CYS A 143 -4.89 -10.60 -11.55
N GLY A 144 -5.45 -9.40 -11.33
CA GLY A 144 -4.65 -8.23 -11.01
C GLY A 144 -5.44 -6.98 -10.63
N PHE A 145 -4.72 -5.89 -10.41
CA PHE A 145 -5.29 -4.56 -10.23
C PHE A 145 -4.39 -3.47 -10.83
N VAL A 146 -5.00 -2.34 -11.19
CA VAL A 146 -4.29 -1.13 -11.60
C VAL A 146 -4.40 -0.11 -10.49
N PHE A 147 -3.24 0.34 -9.99
CA PHE A 147 -3.14 1.45 -9.07
C PHE A 147 -2.84 2.74 -9.84
N ASN A 148 -3.83 3.63 -9.91
CA ASN A 148 -3.71 4.95 -10.49
C ASN A 148 -3.52 5.98 -9.37
N PHE A 149 -2.52 6.83 -9.51
CA PHE A 149 -2.23 7.87 -8.53
C PHE A 149 -1.78 9.16 -9.20
N GLY A 150 -1.96 10.27 -8.48
CA GLY A 150 -1.59 11.56 -9.01
C GLY A 150 -1.66 12.66 -7.98
N LEU A 151 -0.95 13.73 -8.27
CA LEU A 151 -1.00 14.96 -7.50
C LEU A 151 -1.17 16.12 -8.48
N ARG A 152 -2.24 16.89 -8.28
CA ARG A 152 -2.47 18.18 -8.92
C ARG A 152 -2.38 19.26 -7.87
N VAL A 153 -1.78 20.40 -8.18
CA VAL A 153 -1.88 21.58 -7.30
C VAL A 153 -2.69 22.62 -8.02
N ASN A 154 -3.87 22.92 -7.46
CA ASN A 154 -4.73 23.98 -7.96
C ASN A 154 -4.22 25.33 -7.45
N THR A 155 -4.36 26.36 -8.29
CA THR A 155 -4.02 27.74 -7.93
C THR A 155 -5.26 28.59 -8.10
N SER A 156 -5.73 29.17 -7.01
CA SER A 156 -6.73 30.23 -7.02
C SER A 156 -6.05 31.58 -6.80
N PHE A 157 -6.48 32.60 -7.53
CA PHE A 157 -5.91 33.94 -7.44
C PHE A 157 -6.84 34.82 -6.59
N GLY A 158 -6.37 35.22 -5.41
CA GLY A 158 -7.01 36.27 -4.62
C GLY A 158 -6.46 37.65 -5.00
N VAL A 159 -7.03 38.70 -4.41
CA VAL A 159 -6.62 40.11 -4.64
C VAL A 159 -5.21 40.40 -4.10
N ILE A 160 -4.78 39.68 -3.05
CA ILE A 160 -3.52 39.92 -2.32
C ILE A 160 -2.47 38.83 -2.61
N SER A 161 -2.88 37.56 -2.67
CA SER A 161 -1.98 36.45 -2.94
C SER A 161 -2.72 35.26 -3.57
N SER A 162 -1.98 34.37 -4.22
CA SER A 162 -2.51 33.11 -4.73
C SER A 162 -2.59 32.06 -3.64
N THR A 163 -3.70 31.32 -3.55
CA THR A 163 -3.83 30.15 -2.69
C THR A 163 -3.55 28.88 -3.48
N LEU A 164 -2.77 27.97 -2.90
CA LEU A 164 -2.43 26.68 -3.48
C LEU A 164 -3.21 25.58 -2.78
N THR A 165 -3.81 24.68 -3.56
CA THR A 165 -4.61 23.57 -3.02
C THR A 165 -4.22 22.25 -3.69
N PRO A 166 -3.52 21.35 -2.98
CA PRO A 166 -3.17 20.04 -3.52
C PRO A 166 -4.41 19.13 -3.59
N VAL A 167 -4.62 18.54 -4.76
CA VAL A 167 -5.63 17.53 -5.06
C VAL A 167 -4.92 16.22 -5.36
N ARG A 168 -5.27 15.18 -4.61
CA ARG A 168 -4.60 13.87 -4.64
C ARG A 168 -5.53 12.86 -5.25
N THR A 169 -5.05 12.11 -6.21
CA THR A 169 -5.78 11.01 -6.83
C THR A 169 -5.16 9.71 -6.36
N ASN A 170 -6.02 8.78 -5.96
CA ASN A 170 -5.67 7.44 -5.53
C ASN A 170 -6.85 6.54 -5.89
N ARG A 171 -6.67 5.66 -6.88
CA ARG A 171 -7.72 4.77 -7.35
C ARG A 171 -7.11 3.40 -7.65
N VAL A 172 -7.72 2.37 -7.09
CA VAL A 172 -7.44 0.97 -7.44
C VAL A 172 -8.61 0.42 -8.24
N THR A 173 -8.31 -0.35 -9.29
CA THR A 173 -9.33 -0.99 -10.13
C THR A 173 -8.88 -2.42 -10.40
N SER A 174 -9.70 -3.40 -10.04
CA SER A 174 -9.41 -4.79 -10.37
C SER A 174 -9.49 -5.01 -11.89
N ILE A 175 -8.61 -5.87 -12.38
CA ILE A 175 -8.51 -6.28 -13.79
C ILE A 175 -8.39 -7.80 -13.89
N GLY A 176 -8.60 -8.31 -15.10
CA GLY A 176 -8.48 -9.73 -15.41
C GLY A 176 -9.82 -10.46 -15.36
N THR A 177 -9.75 -11.78 -15.58
CA THR A 177 -10.92 -12.66 -15.60
C THR A 177 -11.40 -13.06 -14.22
N LYS A 178 -10.52 -12.98 -13.20
CA LYS A 178 -10.82 -13.26 -11.79
C LYS A 178 -10.64 -11.96 -10.99
N PRO A 179 -11.72 -11.22 -10.73
CA PRO A 179 -11.60 -9.95 -10.02
C PRO A 179 -11.18 -10.18 -8.56
N ILE A 180 -10.28 -9.32 -8.08
CA ILE A 180 -9.87 -9.20 -6.68
C ILE A 180 -10.64 -8.02 -6.07
N GLN A 181 -11.11 -8.14 -4.83
CA GLN A 181 -11.68 -6.98 -4.16
C GLN A 181 -10.54 -6.06 -3.71
N CYS A 182 -10.46 -4.87 -4.30
CA CYS A 182 -9.43 -3.90 -3.97
C CYS A 182 -10.06 -2.64 -3.38
N SER A 183 -9.49 -2.15 -2.28
CA SER A 183 -9.86 -0.87 -1.67
C SER A 183 -8.62 -0.01 -1.49
N THR A 184 -8.82 1.30 -1.43
CA THR A 184 -7.71 2.22 -1.19
C THR A 184 -8.14 3.46 -0.44
N ARG A 185 -7.24 3.98 0.41
CA ARG A 185 -7.47 5.19 1.21
C ARG A 185 -6.18 5.99 1.37
N ILE A 186 -6.33 7.31 1.43
CA ILE A 186 -5.23 8.19 1.83
C ILE A 186 -5.20 8.20 3.36
N THR A 187 -4.10 7.77 3.96
CA THR A 187 -3.91 7.71 5.42
C THR A 187 -3.22 8.96 5.97
N ARG A 188 -2.44 9.65 5.15
CA ARG A 188 -1.78 10.90 5.50
C ARG A 188 -1.62 11.80 4.28
N ALA A 189 -1.71 13.11 4.46
CA ALA A 189 -1.53 14.09 3.40
C ALA A 189 -0.90 15.38 3.94
N ALA A 190 0.14 15.89 3.28
CA ALA A 190 0.75 17.19 3.58
C ALA A 190 0.14 18.27 2.69
N ASN A 191 -0.48 19.29 3.29
CA ASN A 191 -1.10 20.41 2.55
C ASN A 191 -0.12 21.53 2.20
N ASP A 192 1.03 21.55 2.85
CA ASP A 192 2.13 22.47 2.57
C ASP A 192 3.21 21.79 1.71
N GLU A 193 4.06 22.60 1.07
CA GLU A 193 5.23 22.09 0.35
C GLU A 193 6.30 21.56 1.33
N PRO A 194 7.01 20.46 1.01
CA PRO A 194 6.83 19.61 -0.17
C PRO A 194 5.55 18.78 -0.09
N TYR A 195 4.71 18.86 -1.14
CA TYR A 195 3.47 18.12 -1.17
C TYR A 195 3.73 16.61 -1.19
N GLY A 196 2.90 15.86 -0.46
CA GLY A 196 3.00 14.40 -0.44
C GLY A 196 1.81 13.77 0.24
N PHE A 197 1.67 12.47 0.05
CA PHE A 197 0.64 11.69 0.73
C PHE A 197 1.01 10.22 0.85
N THR A 198 0.40 9.57 1.83
CA THR A 198 0.50 8.14 2.09
C THR A 198 -0.82 7.49 1.73
N VAL A 199 -0.73 6.37 1.01
CA VAL A 199 -1.86 5.55 0.59
C VAL A 199 -1.74 4.17 1.22
N GLU A 200 -2.87 3.62 1.64
CA GLU A 200 -3.00 2.19 1.92
C GLU A 200 -3.91 1.56 0.86
N ILE A 201 -3.47 0.44 0.31
CA ILE A 201 -4.22 -0.41 -0.60
C ILE A 201 -4.41 -1.76 0.09
N THR A 202 -5.63 -2.28 0.08
CA THR A 202 -5.96 -3.59 0.64
C THR A 202 -6.66 -4.44 -0.41
N LEU A 203 -6.15 -5.66 -0.58
CA LEU A 203 -6.69 -6.68 -1.47
C LEU A 203 -7.33 -7.79 -0.65
N VAL A 204 -8.52 -8.24 -1.05
CA VAL A 204 -9.32 -9.28 -0.39
C VAL A 204 -9.97 -10.20 -1.43
#